data_AF-A0A183CMR9-F1
#
_entry.id   AF-A0A183CMR9-F1
#
_cell.length_a   1.000
_cell.length_b   1.000
_cell.length_c   1.000
_cell.angle_alpha   90.00
_cell.angle_beta   90.00
_cell.angle_gamma   90.00
#
_symmetry.space_group_name_H-M   'P 1'
#
loop_
_entity.id
_entity.type
_entity.pdbx_description
1 polymer ?
#
loop_
_entity_poly.entity_id
_entity_poly.type
_entity_poly.pdbx_seq_one_letter_code
_entity_poly.pdbx_strand_id
1 'polypeptide(L)'
;MSAQSDDKNEKDLKISMENLKKKLDEQLITVVGKKFHSLVIKLDELANKIVETKQQHEKAFILQIIDETRPLYVDAMIDHLLLWAKLRRLSNDPKIKNEVVISEALDAASNQVSALYESFNTETQKLHTYHKERTKLERELERSQGDEALIEYDQKFVDILLFNLEENRDFIITLLAMLEKQKEIVLASEKKMKKDNFISIYN
;
A
#
# COMPACT_ATOMS: atom_id res chain seq x y z
N MET A 1 -32.86 -27.87 24.35
CA MET A 1 -32.27 -26.58 24.77
C MET A 1 -31.06 -26.14 23.90
N SER A 2 -30.62 -26.88 22.87
CA SER A 2 -29.50 -26.48 22.00
C SER A 2 -29.89 -25.57 20.82
N ALA A 3 -31.07 -25.75 20.23
CA ALA A 3 -31.48 -24.97 19.05
C ALA A 3 -31.58 -23.44 19.29
N GLN A 4 -31.92 -23.01 20.52
CA GLN A 4 -31.98 -21.58 20.88
C GLN A 4 -30.61 -20.94 21.14
N SER A 5 -29.60 -21.72 21.55
CA SER A 5 -28.23 -21.20 21.73
C SER A 5 -27.53 -21.05 20.38
N ASP A 6 -27.79 -21.97 19.45
CA ASP A 6 -27.19 -21.95 18.10
C ASP A 6 -27.74 -20.78 17.27
N ASP A 7 -29.04 -20.50 17.35
CA ASP A 7 -29.70 -19.36 16.69
C ASP A 7 -29.22 -17.99 17.23
N LYS A 8 -28.90 -17.93 18.53
CA LYS A 8 -28.37 -16.73 19.18
C LYS A 8 -26.93 -16.47 18.76
N ASN A 9 -26.10 -17.52 18.74
CA ASN A 9 -24.71 -17.44 18.28
C ASN A 9 -24.64 -17.03 16.78
N GLU A 10 -25.55 -17.52 15.94
CA GLU A 10 -25.59 -17.14 14.52
C GLU A 10 -25.98 -15.66 14.33
N LYS A 11 -26.93 -15.14 15.12
CA LYS A 11 -27.30 -13.72 15.12
C LYS A 11 -26.16 -12.83 15.62
N ASP A 12 -25.49 -13.23 16.71
CA ASP A 12 -24.37 -12.48 17.27
C ASP A 12 -23.16 -12.46 16.30
N LEU A 13 -22.91 -13.56 15.58
CA LEU A 13 -21.91 -13.63 14.52
C LEU A 13 -22.25 -12.70 13.36
N LYS A 14 -23.51 -12.70 12.89
CA LYS A 14 -23.97 -11.79 11.81
C LYS A 14 -23.78 -10.32 12.19
N ILE A 15 -24.18 -9.93 13.39
CA ILE A 15 -24.00 -8.56 13.90
C ILE A 15 -22.51 -8.19 13.96
N SER A 16 -21.67 -9.13 14.41
CA SER A 16 -20.22 -8.90 14.52
C SER A 16 -19.56 -8.74 13.14
N MET A 17 -19.96 -9.55 12.16
CA MET A 17 -19.49 -9.44 10.78
C MET A 17 -19.93 -8.14 10.11
N GLU A 18 -21.15 -7.69 10.37
CA GLU A 18 -21.68 -6.45 9.81
C GLU A 18 -21.01 -5.21 10.40
N ASN A 19 -20.76 -5.22 11.72
CA ASN A 19 -19.96 -4.20 12.39
C ASN A 19 -18.51 -4.14 11.88
N LEU A 20 -17.89 -5.30 11.65
CA LEU A 20 -16.56 -5.38 11.08
C LEU A 20 -16.53 -4.80 9.66
N LYS A 21 -17.51 -5.18 8.81
CA LYS A 21 -17.65 -4.66 7.45
C LYS A 21 -17.74 -3.13 7.44
N LYS A 22 -18.58 -2.55 8.30
CA LYS A 22 -18.74 -1.10 8.40
C LYS A 22 -17.43 -0.41 8.80
N LYS A 23 -16.72 -0.93 9.82
CA LYS A 23 -15.42 -0.39 10.23
C LYS A 23 -14.37 -0.43 9.12
N LEU A 24 -14.31 -1.53 8.37
CA LEU A 24 -13.38 -1.67 7.24
C LEU A 24 -13.71 -0.67 6.11
N ASP A 25 -15.00 -0.43 5.86
CA ASP A 25 -15.44 0.52 4.84
C ASP A 25 -15.12 1.98 5.26
N GLU A 26 -15.32 2.35 6.53
CA GLU A 26 -14.91 3.66 7.08
C GLU A 26 -13.38 3.87 7.04
N GLN A 27 -12.61 2.82 7.34
CA GLN A 27 -11.15 2.84 7.23
C GLN A 27 -10.72 3.06 5.77
N LEU A 28 -11.35 2.38 4.82
CA LEU A 28 -11.05 2.51 3.39
C LEU A 28 -11.29 3.94 2.86
N ILE A 29 -12.38 4.58 3.28
CA ILE A 29 -12.66 5.98 2.92
C ILE A 29 -11.53 6.89 3.44
N THR A 30 -11.04 6.62 4.65
CA THR A 30 -9.91 7.36 5.24
C THR A 30 -8.60 7.11 4.48
N VAL A 31 -8.36 5.86 4.06
CA VAL A 31 -7.18 5.46 3.28
C VAL A 31 -7.11 6.23 1.96
N VAL A 32 -8.16 6.11 1.14
CA VAL A 32 -8.21 6.72 -0.20
C VAL A 32 -8.31 8.24 -0.12
N GLY A 33 -9.12 8.76 0.82
CA GLY A 33 -9.40 10.19 0.91
C GLY A 33 -8.31 11.02 1.59
N LYS A 34 -7.46 10.42 2.44
CA LYS A 34 -6.49 11.19 3.26
C LYS A 34 -5.11 10.54 3.32
N LYS A 35 -5.02 9.25 3.63
CA LYS A 35 -3.72 8.63 3.90
C LYS A 35 -2.81 8.54 2.67
N PHE A 36 -3.34 8.18 1.50
CA PHE A 36 -2.52 8.09 0.28
C PHE A 36 -1.95 9.44 -0.14
N HIS A 37 -2.73 10.51 -0.04
CA HIS A 37 -2.23 11.87 -0.26
C HIS A 37 -1.11 12.24 0.73
N SER A 38 -1.30 11.94 2.01
CA SER A 38 -0.25 12.15 3.01
C SER A 38 0.99 11.29 2.76
N LEU A 39 0.82 10.07 2.26
CA LEU A 39 1.93 9.18 1.93
C LEU A 39 2.77 9.74 0.79
N VAL A 40 2.14 10.22 -0.29
CA VAL A 40 2.82 10.90 -1.41
C VAL A 40 3.72 12.03 -0.90
N ILE A 41 3.18 12.91 -0.06
CA ILE A 41 3.95 14.04 0.52
C ILE A 41 5.15 13.53 1.33
N LYS A 42 4.95 12.51 2.17
CA LYS A 42 6.04 11.96 3.00
C LYS A 42 7.13 11.27 2.18
N LEU A 43 6.76 10.62 1.08
CA LEU A 43 7.74 10.05 0.15
C LEU A 43 8.57 11.14 -0.53
N ASP A 44 7.93 12.24 -0.95
CA ASP A 44 8.64 13.41 -1.47
C ASP A 44 9.56 14.06 -0.43
N GLU A 45 9.10 14.21 0.82
CA GLU A 45 9.92 14.74 1.91
C GLU A 45 11.18 13.89 2.15
N LEU A 46 11.05 12.57 2.13
CA LEU A 46 12.19 11.65 2.27
C LEU A 46 13.13 11.70 1.06
N ALA A 47 12.59 11.73 -0.15
CA ALA A 47 13.37 11.85 -1.37
C ALA A 47 14.17 13.16 -1.39
N ASN A 48 13.54 14.28 -1.07
CA ASN A 48 14.19 15.59 -0.97
C ASN A 48 15.28 15.59 0.10
N LYS A 49 15.02 14.99 1.27
CA LYS A 49 16.01 14.87 2.34
C LYS A 49 17.25 14.09 1.90
N ILE A 50 17.09 13.02 1.12
CA ILE A 50 18.20 12.28 0.52
C ILE A 50 18.99 13.17 -0.43
N VAL A 51 18.32 13.88 -1.34
CA VAL A 51 18.95 14.74 -2.36
C VAL A 51 19.68 15.94 -1.74
N GLU A 52 19.12 16.56 -0.70
CA GLU A 52 19.69 17.73 -0.04
C GLU A 52 20.94 17.38 0.80
N THR A 53 21.03 16.14 1.27
CA THR A 53 22.17 15.67 2.08
C THR A 53 23.33 15.26 1.17
N LYS A 54 24.09 16.26 0.69
CA LYS A 54 25.23 16.13 -0.25
C LYS A 54 26.49 15.41 0.28
N GLN A 55 26.51 14.95 1.52
CA GLN A 55 27.69 14.30 2.10
C GLN A 55 27.63 12.79 1.88
N GLN A 56 28.79 12.16 1.63
CA GLN A 56 28.99 10.70 1.64
C GLN A 56 28.07 10.10 2.68
N HIS A 57 27.04 9.37 2.25
CA HIS A 57 25.89 9.02 3.07
C HIS A 57 26.35 8.26 4.31
N GLU A 58 26.64 9.01 5.38
CA GLU A 58 27.22 8.44 6.58
C GLU A 58 26.23 7.41 7.09
N LYS A 59 26.75 6.30 7.60
CA LYS A 59 25.92 5.20 8.12
C LYS A 59 24.80 5.70 9.03
N ALA A 60 25.04 6.73 9.85
CA ALA A 60 24.03 7.34 10.71
C ALA A 60 22.85 7.95 9.93
N PHE A 61 23.12 8.66 8.84
CA PHE A 61 22.09 9.20 7.96
C PHE A 61 21.28 8.08 7.28
N ILE A 62 21.95 7.04 6.79
CA ILE A 62 21.26 5.91 6.15
C ILE A 62 20.32 5.22 7.15
N LEU A 63 20.79 4.98 8.37
CA LEU A 63 19.96 4.39 9.42
C LEU A 63 18.75 5.26 9.75
N GLN A 64 18.93 6.58 9.79
CA GLN A 64 17.83 7.52 9.98
C GLN A 64 16.79 7.40 8.85
N ILE A 65 17.21 7.39 7.58
CA ILE A 65 16.28 7.27 6.45
C ILE A 65 15.56 5.92 6.48
N ILE A 66 16.25 4.82 6.81
CA ILE A 66 15.64 3.50 6.97
C ILE A 66 14.55 3.54 8.05
N ASP A 67 14.84 4.13 9.21
CA ASP A 67 13.92 4.18 10.33
C ASP A 67 12.70 5.08 10.06
N GLU A 68 12.86 6.14 9.26
CA GLU A 68 11.76 6.98 8.81
C GLU A 68 10.93 6.32 7.69
N THR A 69 11.57 5.58 6.78
CA THR A 69 10.89 4.94 5.63
C THR A 69 10.11 3.69 6.03
N ARG A 70 10.68 2.84 6.90
CA ARG A 70 10.10 1.54 7.28
C ARG A 70 8.63 1.64 7.75
N PRO A 71 8.26 2.50 8.71
CA PRO A 71 6.87 2.59 9.16
C PRO A 71 5.92 3.03 8.04
N LEU A 72 6.37 3.91 7.13
CA LEU A 72 5.55 4.36 6.01
C LEU A 72 5.22 3.22 5.06
N TYR A 73 6.21 2.38 4.74
CA TYR A 73 5.99 1.23 3.86
C TYR A 73 5.12 0.16 4.52
N VAL A 74 5.30 -0.08 5.82
CA VAL A 74 4.45 -1.02 6.57
C VAL A 74 2.99 -0.55 6.61
N ASP A 75 2.76 0.71 6.95
CA ASP A 75 1.42 1.29 6.96
C ASP A 75 0.80 1.27 5.56
N ALA A 76 1.57 1.63 4.53
CA ALA A 76 1.13 1.56 3.13
C ALA A 76 0.72 0.14 2.76
N MET A 77 1.52 -0.89 3.06
CA MET A 77 1.18 -2.27 2.78
C MET A 77 -0.16 -2.69 3.41
N ILE A 78 -0.40 -2.33 4.67
CA ILE A 78 -1.65 -2.64 5.38
C ILE A 78 -2.84 -1.96 4.67
N ASP A 79 -2.70 -0.69 4.34
CA ASP A 79 -3.74 0.10 3.66
C ASP A 79 -4.04 -0.48 2.25
N HIS A 80 -3.02 -0.94 1.52
CA HIS A 80 -3.19 -1.60 0.21
C HIS A 80 -3.84 -2.98 0.33
N LEU A 81 -3.51 -3.77 1.34
CA LEU A 81 -4.18 -5.05 1.60
C LEU A 81 -5.68 -4.86 1.86
N LEU A 82 -6.05 -3.83 2.62
CA LEU A 82 -7.45 -3.49 2.88
C LEU A 82 -8.19 -3.12 1.59
N LEU A 83 -7.57 -2.29 0.76
CA LEU A 83 -8.13 -1.88 -0.53
C LEU A 83 -8.25 -3.06 -1.50
N TRP A 84 -7.22 -3.89 -1.60
CA TRP A 84 -7.24 -5.08 -2.42
C TRP A 84 -8.35 -6.06 -2.02
N ALA A 85 -8.49 -6.32 -0.72
CA ALA A 85 -9.55 -7.18 -0.19
C ALA A 85 -10.95 -6.65 -0.53
N LYS A 86 -11.17 -5.32 -0.44
CA LYS A 86 -12.43 -4.69 -0.82
C LYS A 86 -12.70 -4.84 -2.32
N LEU A 87 -11.74 -4.50 -3.17
CA LEU A 87 -11.88 -4.57 -4.63
C LEU A 87 -12.20 -6.00 -5.08
N ARG A 88 -11.47 -6.98 -4.55
CA ARG A 88 -11.71 -8.40 -4.82
C ARG A 88 -13.09 -8.87 -4.35
N ARG A 89 -13.58 -8.37 -3.21
CA ARG A 89 -14.94 -8.69 -2.75
C ARG A 89 -15.99 -8.14 -3.73
N LEU A 90 -15.80 -6.92 -4.21
CA LEU A 90 -16.73 -6.28 -5.15
C LEU A 90 -16.71 -6.96 -6.51
N SER A 91 -15.53 -7.29 -7.05
CA SER A 91 -15.43 -7.96 -8.36
C SER A 91 -16.03 -9.37 -8.35
N ASN A 92 -16.13 -10.00 -7.19
CA ASN A 92 -16.79 -11.30 -7.03
C ASN A 92 -18.31 -11.21 -6.75
N ASP A 93 -18.89 -10.01 -6.62
CA ASP A 93 -20.34 -9.85 -6.49
C ASP A 93 -21.01 -10.23 -7.82
N PRO A 94 -21.97 -11.18 -7.85
CA PRO A 94 -22.62 -11.62 -9.08
C PRO A 94 -23.29 -10.50 -9.88
N LYS A 95 -23.83 -9.47 -9.21
CA LYS A 95 -24.46 -8.33 -9.89
C LYS A 95 -23.42 -7.49 -10.62
N ILE A 96 -22.28 -7.28 -9.98
CA ILE A 96 -21.15 -6.51 -10.54
C ILE A 96 -20.46 -7.29 -11.65
N LYS A 97 -20.27 -8.59 -11.46
CA LYS A 97 -19.64 -9.48 -12.43
C LYS A 97 -20.40 -9.55 -13.76
N ASN A 98 -21.72 -9.36 -13.73
CA ASN A 98 -22.54 -9.28 -14.93
C ASN A 98 -22.46 -7.92 -15.65
N GLU A 99 -21.96 -6.89 -14.96
CA GLU A 99 -21.68 -5.56 -15.52
C GLU A 99 -20.23 -5.49 -15.99
N VAL A 100 -19.97 -5.96 -17.21
CA VAL A 100 -18.62 -6.16 -17.80
C VAL A 100 -17.70 -4.95 -17.56
N VAL A 101 -18.17 -3.73 -17.83
CA VAL A 101 -17.37 -2.50 -17.67
C VAL A 101 -16.95 -2.25 -16.23
N ILE A 102 -17.83 -2.51 -15.26
CA ILE A 102 -17.53 -2.31 -13.83
C ILE A 102 -16.62 -3.44 -13.34
N SER A 103 -16.86 -4.67 -13.78
CA SER A 103 -16.01 -5.83 -13.42
C SER A 103 -14.58 -5.64 -13.89
N GLU A 104 -14.36 -5.29 -15.17
CA GLU A 104 -13.03 -5.05 -15.74
C GLU A 104 -12.31 -3.90 -15.03
N ALA A 105 -13.03 -2.83 -14.70
CA ALA A 105 -12.48 -1.71 -13.95
C ALA A 105 -11.99 -2.14 -12.55
N LEU A 106 -12.81 -2.89 -11.80
CA LEU A 106 -12.46 -3.35 -10.47
C LEU A 106 -11.30 -4.35 -10.49
N ASP A 107 -11.23 -5.21 -11.50
CA ASP A 107 -10.13 -6.17 -11.65
C ASP A 107 -8.81 -5.46 -12.01
N ALA A 108 -8.84 -4.47 -12.90
CA ALA A 108 -7.68 -3.62 -13.19
C ALA A 108 -7.20 -2.90 -11.92
N ALA A 109 -8.15 -2.38 -11.12
CA ALA A 109 -7.84 -1.75 -9.84
C ALA A 109 -7.17 -2.70 -8.87
N SER A 110 -7.75 -3.89 -8.71
CA SER A 110 -7.26 -4.94 -7.83
C SER A 110 -5.84 -5.36 -8.18
N ASN A 111 -5.56 -5.56 -9.47
CA ASN A 111 -4.22 -5.91 -9.95
C ASN A 111 -3.20 -4.81 -9.64
N GLN A 112 -3.58 -3.54 -9.84
CA GLN A 112 -2.67 -2.43 -9.59
C GLN A 112 -2.36 -2.24 -8.09
N VAL A 113 -3.37 -2.40 -7.23
CA VAL A 113 -3.19 -2.36 -5.77
C VAL A 113 -2.31 -3.52 -5.29
N SER A 114 -2.48 -4.72 -5.85
CA SER A 114 -1.65 -5.88 -5.54
C SER A 114 -0.18 -5.66 -5.94
N ALA A 115 0.06 -5.12 -7.13
CA ALA A 115 1.41 -4.81 -7.60
C ALA A 115 2.10 -3.78 -6.70
N LEU A 116 1.37 -2.76 -6.24
CA LEU A 116 1.90 -1.76 -5.33
C LEU A 116 2.20 -2.33 -3.94
N TYR A 117 1.36 -3.24 -3.43
CA TYR A 117 1.67 -4.00 -2.21
C TYR A 117 2.97 -4.80 -2.36
N GLU A 118 3.14 -5.53 -3.46
CA GLU A 118 4.35 -6.33 -3.73
C GLU A 118 5.61 -5.46 -3.83
N SER A 119 5.49 -4.26 -4.43
CA SER A 119 6.55 -3.26 -4.45
C SER A 119 6.96 -2.88 -3.03
N PHE A 120 6.03 -2.37 -2.20
CA PHE A 120 6.32 -2.00 -0.81
C PHE A 120 6.89 -3.15 0.02
N ASN A 121 6.40 -4.38 -0.18
CA ASN A 121 6.89 -5.56 0.51
C ASN A 121 8.35 -5.88 0.13
N THR A 122 8.65 -5.87 -1.16
CA THR A 122 10.01 -6.08 -1.68
C THR A 122 10.97 -5.03 -1.12
N GLU A 123 10.56 -3.76 -1.12
CA GLU A 123 11.39 -2.68 -0.61
C GLU A 123 11.58 -2.74 0.90
N THR A 124 10.52 -3.07 1.64
CA THR A 124 10.62 -3.29 3.10
C THR A 124 11.63 -4.39 3.43
N GLN A 125 11.71 -5.46 2.64
CA GLN A 125 12.71 -6.50 2.82
C GLN A 125 14.13 -5.97 2.63
N LYS A 126 14.39 -5.16 1.60
CA LYS A 126 15.70 -4.54 1.37
C LYS A 126 16.12 -3.62 2.54
N LEU A 127 15.18 -2.84 3.08
CA LEU A 127 15.42 -2.01 4.27
C LEU A 127 15.82 -2.86 5.50
N HIS A 128 15.29 -4.08 5.63
CA HIS A 128 15.62 -4.99 6.73
C HIS A 128 16.97 -5.68 6.54
N THR A 129 17.39 -5.93 5.30
CA THR A 129 18.65 -6.64 5.03
C THR A 129 19.87 -5.74 5.02
N TYR A 130 19.73 -4.43 4.80
CA TYR A 130 20.83 -3.45 4.77
C TYR A 130 21.85 -3.68 5.89
N HIS A 131 21.40 -3.70 7.14
CA HIS A 131 22.31 -3.78 8.29
C HIS A 131 23.09 -5.10 8.32
N LYS A 132 22.44 -6.20 7.94
CA LYS A 132 23.02 -7.53 7.87
C LYS A 132 24.03 -7.63 6.72
N GLU A 133 23.67 -7.14 5.54
CA GLU A 133 24.48 -7.17 4.34
C GLU A 133 25.71 -6.26 4.47
N ARG A 134 25.54 -5.04 4.98
CA ARG A 134 26.63 -4.12 5.24
C ARG A 134 27.64 -4.68 6.25
N THR A 135 27.16 -5.24 7.37
CA THR A 135 28.05 -5.87 8.38
C THR A 135 28.73 -7.13 7.84
N LYS A 136 28.06 -7.88 6.95
CA LYS A 136 28.71 -9.00 6.26
C LYS A 136 29.86 -8.49 5.38
N LEU A 137 29.62 -7.48 4.57
CA LEU A 137 30.64 -6.84 3.73
C LEU A 137 31.81 -6.31 4.57
N GLU A 138 31.53 -5.62 5.67
CA GLU A 138 32.53 -5.10 6.62
C GLU A 138 33.44 -6.20 7.20
N ARG A 139 32.91 -7.42 7.39
CA ARG A 139 33.70 -8.57 7.87
C ARG A 139 34.50 -9.27 6.78
N GLU A 140 34.04 -9.19 5.54
CA GLU A 140 34.66 -9.83 4.38
C GLU A 140 35.80 -8.98 3.78
N LEU A 141 35.80 -7.67 4.04
CA LEU A 141 36.83 -6.76 3.55
C LEU A 141 38.12 -6.83 4.37
N GLU A 142 39.26 -6.92 3.67
CA GLU A 142 40.58 -6.75 4.27
C GLU A 142 40.83 -5.27 4.62
N ARG A 143 41.71 -5.00 5.62
CA ARG A 143 41.98 -3.64 6.15
C ARG A 143 42.38 -2.60 5.09
N SER A 144 42.89 -3.01 3.93
CA SER A 144 43.33 -2.11 2.84
C SER A 144 42.27 -1.85 1.76
N GLN A 145 41.10 -2.49 1.81
CA GLN A 145 39.99 -2.34 0.85
C GLN A 145 38.67 -1.90 1.53
N GLY A 146 38.66 -1.81 2.87
CA GLY A 146 37.46 -1.70 3.70
C GLY A 146 36.59 -0.48 3.45
N ASP A 147 37.18 0.71 3.35
CA ASP A 147 36.39 1.94 3.43
C ASP A 147 35.71 2.28 2.09
N GLU A 148 36.39 2.10 0.95
CA GLU A 148 35.82 2.42 -0.37
C GLU A 148 34.65 1.51 -0.75
N ALA A 149 34.78 0.20 -0.53
CA ALA A 149 33.72 -0.75 -0.84
C ALA A 149 32.47 -0.56 0.04
N LEU A 150 32.66 -0.16 1.31
CA LEU A 150 31.54 0.19 2.19
C LEU A 150 30.85 1.48 1.75
N ILE A 151 31.61 2.50 1.35
CA ILE A 151 31.06 3.75 0.83
C ILE A 151 30.27 3.49 -0.46
N GLU A 152 30.78 2.67 -1.38
CA GLU A 152 30.07 2.31 -2.61
C GLU A 152 28.77 1.55 -2.32
N TYR A 153 28.80 0.58 -1.39
CA TYR A 153 27.60 -0.15 -0.97
C TYR A 153 26.56 0.80 -0.36
N ASP A 154 26.99 1.69 0.54
CA ASP A 154 26.14 2.67 1.21
C ASP A 154 25.53 3.65 0.19
N GLN A 155 26.30 4.14 -0.78
CA GLN A 155 25.81 5.00 -1.86
C GLN A 155 24.77 4.28 -2.73
N LYS A 156 25.09 3.06 -3.18
CA LYS A 156 24.19 2.27 -4.01
C LYS A 156 22.87 1.97 -3.30
N PHE A 157 22.90 1.71 -2.00
CA PHE A 157 21.70 1.53 -1.21
C PHE A 157 20.83 2.79 -1.21
N VAL A 158 21.43 3.96 -1.01
CA VAL A 158 20.70 5.24 -1.00
C VAL A 158 20.13 5.57 -2.38
N ASP A 159 20.90 5.36 -3.46
CA ASP A 159 20.44 5.62 -4.83
C ASP A 159 19.22 4.74 -5.18
N ILE A 160 19.27 3.45 -4.80
CA ILE A 160 18.16 2.52 -4.97
C ILE A 160 16.95 2.98 -4.14
N LEU A 161 17.17 3.38 -2.89
CA LEU A 161 16.10 3.83 -2.02
C LEU A 161 15.42 5.08 -2.57
N LEU A 162 16.19 6.07 -3.04
CA LEU A 162 15.68 7.28 -3.68
C LEU A 162 14.80 6.93 -4.89
N PHE A 163 15.33 6.11 -5.80
CA PHE A 163 14.58 5.65 -6.96
C PHE A 163 13.26 4.99 -6.56
N ASN A 164 13.26 4.13 -5.54
CA ASN A 164 12.05 3.42 -5.09
C ASN A 164 11.05 4.33 -4.37
N LEU A 165 11.50 5.37 -3.66
CA LEU A 165 10.61 6.38 -3.08
C LEU A 165 9.86 7.12 -4.19
N GLU A 166 10.56 7.52 -5.25
CA GLU A 166 10.00 8.22 -6.41
C GLU A 166 9.04 7.32 -7.21
N GLU A 167 9.44 6.09 -7.52
CA GLU A 167 8.59 5.11 -8.22
C GLU A 167 7.31 4.82 -7.41
N ASN A 168 7.42 4.55 -6.10
CA ASN A 168 6.24 4.28 -5.28
C ASN A 168 5.32 5.49 -5.18
N ARG A 169 5.86 6.72 -5.12
CA ARG A 169 5.08 7.95 -5.16
C ARG A 169 4.28 8.04 -6.46
N ASP A 170 4.94 7.88 -7.61
CA ASP A 170 4.30 7.99 -8.93
C ASP A 170 3.25 6.88 -9.13
N PHE A 171 3.52 5.71 -8.57
CA PHE A 171 2.59 4.59 -8.56
C PHE A 171 1.34 4.92 -7.72
N ILE A 172 1.47 5.50 -6.52
CA ILE A 172 0.31 5.93 -5.71
C ILE A 172 -0.50 6.99 -6.45
N ILE A 173 0.14 7.97 -7.09
CA ILE A 173 -0.54 9.01 -7.88
C ILE A 173 -1.35 8.38 -9.01
N THR A 174 -0.76 7.42 -9.72
CA THR A 174 -1.43 6.69 -10.80
C THR A 174 -2.62 5.89 -10.27
N LEU A 175 -2.48 5.21 -9.12
CA LEU A 175 -3.55 4.49 -8.46
C LEU A 175 -4.70 5.42 -8.07
N LEU A 176 -4.41 6.58 -7.49
CA LEU A 176 -5.42 7.57 -7.11
C LEU A 176 -6.21 8.06 -8.33
N ALA A 177 -5.53 8.41 -9.42
CA ALA A 177 -6.17 8.85 -10.66
C ALA A 177 -7.05 7.74 -11.26
N MET A 178 -6.59 6.48 -11.22
CA MET A 178 -7.39 5.35 -11.67
C MET A 178 -8.62 5.14 -10.79
N LEU A 179 -8.48 5.16 -9.46
CA LEU A 179 -9.61 5.00 -8.54
C LEU A 179 -10.65 6.11 -8.72
N GLU A 180 -10.22 7.34 -9.01
CA GLU A 180 -11.11 8.45 -9.32
C GLU A 180 -11.85 8.26 -10.64
N LYS A 181 -11.15 7.85 -11.71
CA LYS A 181 -11.80 7.52 -12.99
C LYS A 181 -12.83 6.39 -12.85
N GLN A 182 -12.50 5.36 -12.05
CA GLN A 182 -13.40 4.25 -11.80
C GLN A 182 -14.62 4.65 -10.97
N LYS A 183 -14.43 5.53 -9.98
CA LYS A 183 -15.52 6.17 -9.24
C LYS A 183 -16.53 6.81 -10.19
N GLU A 184 -16.05 7.58 -11.17
CA GLU A 184 -16.90 8.24 -12.15
C GLU A 184 -17.70 7.24 -13.00
N ILE A 185 -17.05 6.16 -13.45
CA ILE A 185 -17.69 5.09 -14.23
C ILE A 185 -18.81 4.42 -13.43
N VAL A 186 -18.56 4.10 -12.16
CA VAL A 186 -19.56 3.50 -11.27
C VAL A 186 -20.73 4.46 -11.06
N LEU A 187 -20.48 5.72 -10.70
CA LEU A 187 -21.53 6.73 -10.50
C LEU A 187 -22.34 7.00 -11.77
N ALA A 188 -21.70 7.00 -12.95
CA ALA A 188 -22.37 7.17 -14.23
C ALA A 188 -23.28 5.97 -14.57
N SER A 189 -22.84 4.76 -14.21
CA SER A 189 -23.61 3.53 -14.38
C SER A 189 -24.80 3.49 -13.42
N GLU A 190 -24.61 3.85 -12.15
CA GLU A 190 -25.70 3.98 -11.16
C GLU A 190 -26.78 4.98 -11.60
N LYS A 191 -26.40 6.13 -12.19
CA LYS A 191 -27.35 7.11 -12.73
C LYS A 191 -28.19 6.54 -13.88
N LYS A 192 -27.64 5.62 -14.68
CA LYS A 192 -28.37 4.89 -15.73
C LYS A 192 -29.26 3.79 -15.15
N MET A 193 -28.88 3.19 -14.02
CA MET A 193 -29.53 2.03 -13.38
C MET A 193 -30.63 2.40 -12.36
N LYS A 194 -31.37 3.51 -12.48
CA LYS A 194 -32.47 3.81 -11.52
C LYS A 194 -33.61 2.77 -11.56
N LYS A 195 -33.46 1.67 -10.81
CA LYS A 195 -34.40 0.93 -9.97
C LYS A 195 -33.70 -0.35 -9.48
N ASP A 196 -33.69 -0.53 -8.16
CA ASP A 196 -33.36 -1.75 -7.41
C ASP A 196 -31.89 -1.98 -6.98
N ASN A 197 -31.59 -1.43 -5.78
CA ASN A 197 -30.59 -1.86 -4.80
C ASN A 197 -29.19 -2.22 -5.33
N PHE A 198 -28.39 -1.19 -5.56
CA PHE A 198 -26.93 -1.26 -5.64
C PHE A 198 -26.32 -0.73 -4.33
N ILE A 199 -25.40 -1.48 -3.72
CA ILE A 199 -24.68 -1.04 -2.51
C ILE A 199 -23.50 -0.21 -2.99
N SER A 200 -23.63 1.12 -2.88
CA SER A 200 -22.57 2.09 -3.15
C SER A 200 -21.32 1.75 -2.36
N ILE A 201 -20.16 1.86 -3.02
CA ILE A 201 -18.83 1.73 -2.41
C ILE A 201 -18.45 3.02 -1.63
N TYR A 202 -19.22 4.10 -1.82
CA TYR A 202 -18.98 5.42 -1.27
C TYR A 202 -19.99 5.83 -0.18
N ASN A 203 -20.82 4.88 0.29
CA ASN A 203 -21.69 5.05 1.46
C ASN A 203 -21.16 4.24 2.65
#